data_AF-A0A4Q5SZQ6-F1
#
_entry.id   AF-A0A4Q5SZQ6-F1
#
_cell.length_a   1.000
_cell.length_b   1.000
_cell.length_c   1.000
_cell.angle_alpha   90.00
_cell.angle_beta   90.00
_cell.angle_gamma   90.00
#
_symmetry.space_group_name_H-M   'P 1'
#
loop_
_entity.id
_entity.type
_entity.pdbx_description
1 polymer ?
#
loop_
_entity_poly.entity_id
_entity_poly.type
_entity_poly.pdbx_seq_one_letter_code
_entity_poly.pdbx_strand_id
1 'polypeptide(L)' 'PLHELSDRQGTLPDGEIWVHCASGYRASVAASMIDRPDRSTVLINDDYDNAKDSDITSTT' A
#
# COMPACT_ATOMS: atom_id res chain seq x y z
N PRO A 1 0.76 -9.72 -1.62
CA PRO A 1 0.31 -9.54 -3.04
C PRO A 1 -1.17 -9.15 -3.09
N LEU A 2 -1.67 -8.48 -4.14
CA LEU A 2 -3.06 -8.00 -4.15
C LEU A 2 -4.08 -9.16 -4.10
N HIS A 3 -3.82 -10.25 -4.83
CA HIS A 3 -4.75 -11.38 -4.92
C HIS A 3 -4.93 -12.15 -3.60
N GLU A 4 -3.95 -12.11 -2.69
CA GLU A 4 -4.04 -12.73 -1.37
C GLU A 4 -4.66 -11.80 -0.32
N LEU A 5 -4.87 -10.52 -0.65
CA LEU A 5 -5.20 -9.50 0.34
C LEU A 5 -6.52 -9.80 1.02
N SER A 6 -7.54 -10.25 0.27
CA SER A 6 -8.86 -10.61 0.80
C SER A 6 -8.78 -11.63 1.94
N ASP A 7 -7.96 -12.66 1.78
CA ASP A 7 -7.84 -13.75 2.77
C ASP A 7 -7.02 -13.33 4.00
N ARG A 8 -6.20 -12.27 3.86
CA ARG A 8 -5.23 -11.84 4.87
C ARG A 8 -5.58 -10.50 5.52
N GLN A 9 -6.73 -9.89 5.18
CA GLN A 9 -7.06 -8.55 5.70
C GLN A 9 -7.07 -8.46 7.23
N GLY A 10 -7.46 -9.55 7.91
CA GLY A 10 -7.49 -9.64 9.37
C GLY A 10 -6.12 -9.71 10.04
N THR A 11 -5.03 -9.89 9.28
CA THR A 11 -3.66 -9.87 9.82
C THR A 11 -3.01 -8.50 9.75
N LEU A 12 -3.68 -7.53 9.12
CA LEU A 12 -3.18 -6.17 9.00
C LEU A 12 -3.34 -5.44 10.33
N PRO A 13 -2.37 -4.60 10.73
CA PRO A 13 -2.45 -3.85 11.98
C PRO A 13 -3.57 -2.81 11.94
N ASP A 14 -3.98 -2.35 13.12
CA ASP A 14 -4.79 -1.14 13.27
C ASP A 14 -3.91 0.10 13.04
N GLY A 15 -4.54 1.26 12.85
CA GLY A 15 -3.81 2.53 12.65
C GLY A 15 -3.43 2.80 11.20
N GLU A 16 -2.29 3.45 10.95
CA GLU A 16 -1.91 3.92 9.62
C GLU A 16 -1.27 2.81 8.78
N ILE A 17 -1.79 2.60 7.57
CA ILE A 17 -1.22 1.65 6.59
C ILE A 17 -0.94 2.37 5.28
N TRP A 18 0.32 2.33 4.88
CA TRP A 18 0.80 2.84 3.59
C TRP A 18 0.78 1.72 2.55
N VAL A 19 0.09 1.96 1.44
CA VAL A 19 -0.09 0.97 0.38
C VAL A 19 0.58 1.47 -0.89
N HIS A 20 1.47 0.65 -1.44
CA HIS A 20 2.16 0.93 -2.70
C HIS A 20 2.09 -0.26 -3.65
N CYS A 21 2.35 0.01 -4.92
CA CYS A 21 2.64 -1.02 -5.90
C CYS A 21 3.67 -0.48 -6.90
N ALA A 22 3.72 -1.03 -8.11
CA ALA A 22 4.63 -0.56 -9.15
C ALA A 22 4.25 0.81 -9.69
N SER A 23 2.96 1.12 -9.83
CA SER A 23 2.45 2.31 -10.56
C SER A 23 1.11 2.83 -10.01
N GLY A 24 0.84 2.64 -8.73
CA GLY A 24 -0.41 3.09 -8.07
C GLY A 24 -1.68 2.26 -8.32
N TYR A 25 -1.88 1.65 -9.50
CA TYR A 25 -3.17 0.98 -9.84
C TYR A 25 -3.59 -0.14 -8.86
N ARG A 26 -2.69 -1.06 -8.52
CA ARG A 26 -3.01 -2.13 -7.56
C ARG A 26 -3.10 -1.61 -6.13
N ALA A 27 -2.38 -0.53 -5.83
CA ALA A 27 -2.39 0.09 -4.52
C ALA A 27 -3.73 0.77 -4.25
N SER A 28 -4.35 1.42 -5.25
CA SER A 28 -5.66 2.04 -5.09
C SER A 28 -6.76 1.00 -4.82
N VAL A 29 -6.73 -0.13 -5.52
CA VAL A 29 -7.63 -1.26 -5.26
C VAL A 29 -7.42 -1.81 -3.84
N ALA A 30 -6.17 -2.10 -3.46
CA ALA A 30 -5.86 -2.56 -2.11
C ALA A 30 -6.31 -1.57 -1.03
N ALA A 31 -6.08 -0.28 -1.24
CA ALA A 31 -6.44 0.77 -0.29
C ALA A 31 -7.96 0.79 -0.03
N SER A 32 -8.77 0.72 -1.09
CA SER A 32 -10.23 0.63 -0.96
C SER A 32 -10.69 -0.65 -0.25
N MET A 33 -9.98 -1.77 -0.41
CA MET A 33 -10.34 -3.04 0.22
C MET A 33 -10.08 -3.07 1.73
N ILE A 34 -9.10 -2.29 2.21
CA ILE A 34 -8.68 -2.34 3.62
C ILE A 34 -9.20 -1.17 4.45
N ASP A 35 -9.84 -0.18 3.81
CA ASP A 35 -10.41 1.00 4.45
C ASP A 35 -11.44 0.62 5.53
N ARG A 36 -11.22 1.07 6.77
CA ARG A 36 -12.00 0.74 7.96
C ARG A 36 -11.90 1.86 9.01
N PRO A 37 -12.89 2.05 9.90
CA PRO A 37 -12.89 3.15 10.89
C PRO A 37 -11.66 3.19 11.81
N ASP A 38 -11.11 2.03 12.12
CA ASP A 38 -9.93 1.78 12.96
C ASP A 38 -8.59 1.86 12.20
N ARG A 39 -8.63 2.12 10.89
CA ARG A 39 -7.47 2.14 10.00
C ARG A 39 -7.44 3.37 9.12
N SER A 40 -6.32 4.09 9.14
CA SER A 40 -6.06 5.19 8.20
C SER A 40 -5.25 4.65 7.03
N THR A 41 -5.82 4.69 5.82
CA THR A 41 -5.14 4.14 4.64
C THR A 41 -4.50 5.26 3.82
N VAL A 42 -3.20 5.16 3.58
CA VAL A 42 -2.43 6.10 2.74
C VAL A 42 -2.07 5.42 1.42
N LEU A 43 -2.61 5.93 0.31
CA LEU A 43 -2.33 5.46 -1.03
C LEU A 43 -1.09 6.16 -1.61
N ILE A 44 -0.08 5.39 -2.01
CA ILE A 44 1.00 5.88 -2.87
C ILE A 44 0.60 5.67 -4.33
N ASN A 45 0.17 6.77 -4.98
CA ASN A 45 -0.13 6.81 -6.41
C ASN A 45 1.06 7.37 -7.19
N ASP A 46 2.11 6.57 -7.30
CA ASP A 46 3.33 6.93 -8.00
C ASP A 46 3.96 5.68 -8.65
N ASP A 47 4.87 5.90 -9.59
CA ASP A 47 5.74 4.86 -10.13
C ASP A 47 6.88 4.59 -9.13
N TYR A 48 7.10 3.32 -8.81
CA TYR A 48 8.12 2.93 -7.82
C TYR A 48 9.53 3.37 -8.23
N ASP A 49 9.82 3.47 -9.53
CA ASP A 49 11.12 3.94 -10.02
C ASP A 49 11.40 5.40 -9.62
N ASN A 50 10.36 6.24 -9.45
CA ASN A 50 10.53 7.62 -8.98
C ASN A 50 11.10 7.68 -7.55
N ALA A 51 10.82 6.67 -6.72
CA ALA A 51 11.40 6.58 -5.37
C ALA A 51 12.92 6.33 -5.42
N LYS A 52 13.40 5.61 -6.43
CA LYS A 52 14.85 5.39 -6.65
C LYS A 52 15.51 6.69 -7.09
N ASP A 53 14.89 7.38 -8.05
CA ASP A 53 15.40 8.65 -8.58
C ASP A 53 15.44 9.76 -7.53
N SER A 54 14.55 9.67 -6.52
CA SER A 54 14.49 10.60 -5.39
C SER A 54 15.41 10.23 -4.21
N ASP A 55 16.18 9.15 -4.33
CA ASP A 55 17.09 8.63 -3.29
C ASP A 55 16.40 8.36 -1.93
N ILE A 56 15.13 7.93 -1.98
CA ILE A 56 14.34 7.59 -0.78
C ILE A 56 14.13 6.08 -0.62
N THR A 57 14.71 5.26 -1.50
CA THR A 57 14.67 3.79 -1.38
C THR A 57 15.71 3.29 -0.38
N SER A 58 15.30 2.40 0.52
CA SER A 58 16.22 1.64 1.38
C SER A 58 16.41 0.23 0.82
N THR A 59 17.64 -0.30 0.88
CA THR A 59 17.99 -1.66 0.41
C THR A 59 18.27 -2.62 1.58
N THR A 60 17.73 -2.33 2.76
CA THR A 60 17.97 -3.13 3.97
C THR A 60 17.46 -4.55 3.85
#